data_AF-A0A2X3DKT3-F1
#
_entry.id   AF-A0A2X3DKT3-F1
#
_cell.length_a   1.000
_cell.length_b   1.000
_cell.length_c   1.000
_cell.angle_alpha   90.00
_cell.angle_beta   90.00
_cell.angle_gamma   90.00
#
_symmetry.space_group_name_H-M   'P 1'
#
loop_
_entity.id
_entity.type
_entity.pdbx_description
1 polymer ?
#
loop_
_entity_poly.entity_id
_entity_poly.type
_entity_poly.pdbx_seq_one_letter_code
_entity_poly.pdbx_strand_id
1 'polypeptide(L)' 'MRDNDFDTAVMVMCYHGNSSKGAAQYLLQQGFDKVYSVDGGFDAWHRHFPAEVARGTF' A
#
# COMPACT_ATOMS: atom_id res chain seq x y z
N MET A 1 -1.52 11.37 -19.11
CA MET A 1 -1.72 9.90 -19.12
C MET A 1 -1.97 9.50 -17.68
N ARG A 2 -2.96 8.65 -17.40
CA ARG A 2 -3.01 7.97 -16.09
C ARG A 2 -2.05 6.78 -16.22
N ASP A 3 -1.11 6.65 -15.29
CA ASP A 3 -0.09 5.59 -15.37
C ASP A 3 -0.62 4.22 -14.92
N ASN A 4 -1.79 4.18 -14.28
CA ASN A 4 -2.44 2.96 -13.81
C ASN A 4 -3.94 3.01 -14.12
N ASP A 5 -4.47 1.91 -14.65
CA ASP A 5 -5.89 1.73 -14.92
C ASP A 5 -6.65 1.33 -13.64
N PHE A 6 -7.96 1.55 -13.62
CA PHE A 6 -8.78 1.32 -12.42
C PHE A 6 -8.93 -0.16 -12.00
N ASP A 7 -8.70 -1.08 -12.93
CA ASP A 7 -8.69 -2.52 -12.66
C ASP A 7 -7.33 -3.02 -12.10
N THR A 8 -6.32 -2.15 -12.08
CA THR A 8 -5.00 -2.43 -11.48
C THR A 8 -5.16 -2.67 -9.99
N ALA A 9 -4.62 -3.80 -9.51
CA ALA A 9 -4.60 -4.11 -8.09
C ALA A 9 -3.62 -3.19 -7.34
N VAL A 10 -4.09 -2.51 -6.30
CA VAL A 10 -3.29 -1.58 -5.48
C VAL A 10 -3.17 -2.09 -4.06
N MET A 11 -1.94 -2.25 -3.57
CA MET A 11 -1.66 -2.52 -2.15
C MET A 11 -1.20 -1.24 -1.47
N VAL A 12 -1.88 -0.85 -0.40
CA VAL A 12 -1.60 0.37 0.37
C VAL A 12 -0.95 -0.02 1.69
N MET A 13 0.29 0.44 1.89
CA MET A 13 1.07 0.17 3.09
C MET A 13 1.32 1.48 3.84
N CYS A 14 1.07 1.48 5.15
CA CYS A 14 1.55 2.52 6.06
C CYS A 14 2.47 1.89 7.12
N TYR A 15 2.76 2.59 8.21
CA TYR A 15 3.68 2.07 9.23
C TYR A 15 3.18 0.80 9.94
N HIS A 16 1.91 0.76 10.35
CA HIS A 16 1.31 -0.37 11.11
C HIS A 16 0.01 -0.95 10.52
N GLY A 17 -0.43 -0.51 9.34
CA GLY A 17 -1.67 -1.00 8.71
C GLY A 17 -2.97 -0.33 9.18
N ASN A 18 -2.89 0.79 9.93
CA ASN A 18 -4.07 1.52 10.42
C ASN A 18 -4.55 2.56 9.41
N SER A 19 -3.73 3.57 9.12
CA SER A 19 -4.10 4.66 8.19
C SER A 19 -4.24 4.18 6.74
N SER A 20 -3.61 3.08 6.36
CA SER A 20 -3.76 2.46 5.04
C SER A 20 -5.20 2.03 4.74
N LYS A 21 -6.01 1.73 5.76
CA LYS A 21 -7.44 1.38 5.57
C LYS A 21 -8.24 2.55 5.01
N GLY A 22 -8.06 3.75 5.58
CA GLY A 22 -8.71 4.96 5.08
C GLY A 22 -8.23 5.35 3.68
N ALA A 23 -6.92 5.24 3.44
CA ALA A 23 -6.35 5.49 2.11
C ALA A 23 -6.83 4.47 1.05
N ALA A 24 -6.95 3.19 1.41
CA ALA A 24 -7.52 2.18 0.54
C ALA A 24 -8.98 2.48 0.18
N GLN A 25 -9.79 2.85 1.18
CA GLN A 25 -11.18 3.26 0.96
C GLN A 25 -11.29 4.50 0.06
N TYR A 26 -10.39 5.46 0.23
CA TYR A 26 -10.34 6.64 -0.64
C TYR A 26 -10.06 6.26 -2.10
N LEU A 27 -9.12 5.35 -2.36
CA LEU A 27 -8.82 4.89 -3.73
C LEU A 27 -9.99 4.12 -4.36
N LEU A 28 -10.70 3.30 -3.58
CA LEU A 28 -11.95 2.67 -4.04
C LEU A 28 -12.97 3.74 -4.47
N GLN A 29 -13.11 4.83 -3.70
CA GLN A 29 -13.99 5.95 -4.05
C GLN A 29 -13.54 6.72 -5.29
N GLN A 30 -12.25 6.68 -5.65
CA GLN A 30 -11.74 7.26 -6.89
C GLN A 30 -11.97 6.38 -8.13
N GLY A 31 -12.48 5.16 -7.94
CA GLY A 31 -12.86 4.25 -9.02
C GLY A 31 -11.97 3.03 -9.18
N PHE A 32 -10.97 2.80 -8.32
CA PHE A 32 -10.22 1.55 -8.35
C PHE A 32 -11.07 0.36 -7.88
N ASP A 33 -10.95 -0.77 -8.56
CA ASP A 33 -11.76 -1.97 -8.26
C ASP A 33 -11.16 -2.84 -7.15
N LYS A 34 -9.83 -2.87 -7.06
CA LYS A 34 -9.08 -3.83 -6.23
C LYS A 34 -8.03 -3.11 -5.41
N VAL A 35 -8.41 -2.69 -4.20
CA VAL A 35 -7.50 -2.00 -3.27
C VAL A 35 -7.42 -2.75 -1.95
N TYR A 36 -6.20 -3.00 -1.49
CA TYR A 36 -5.91 -3.77 -0.29
C TYR A 36 -5.12 -2.93 0.71
N SER A 37 -5.51 -2.94 1.98
CA SER A 37 -4.68 -2.41 3.06
C SER A 37 -3.76 -3.53 3.56
N VAL A 38 -2.45 -3.27 3.62
CA VAL A 38 -1.48 -4.24 4.15
C VAL A 38 -1.49 -4.21 5.68
N ASP A 39 -1.98 -5.29 6.29
CA ASP A 39 -2.00 -5.45 7.74
C ASP A 39 -0.58 -5.50 8.33
N GLY A 40 -0.39 -4.86 9.48
CA GLY A 40 0.92 -4.75 10.14
C GLY A 40 1.89 -3.76 9.47
N GLY A 41 1.58 -3.30 8.26
CA GLY A 41 2.32 -2.25 7.57
C GLY A 41 3.80 -2.56 7.33
N PHE A 42 4.59 -1.50 7.21
CA PHE A 42 6.04 -1.60 7.01
C PHE A 42 6.74 -2.28 8.19
N ASP A 43 6.27 -2.12 9.42
CA ASP A 43 6.85 -2.82 10.57
C ASP A 43 6.79 -4.35 10.40
N ALA A 44 5.62 -4.88 10.02
CA ALA A 44 5.48 -6.31 9.73
C ALA A 44 6.31 -6.71 8.50
N TRP A 45 6.31 -5.90 7.43
CA TRP A 45 7.14 -6.17 6.25
C TRP A 45 8.62 -6.30 6.61
N HIS A 46 9.18 -5.32 7.33
CA HIS A 46 10.58 -5.33 7.73
C HIS A 46 10.94 -6.52 8.62
N ARG A 47 10.02 -6.97 9.48
CA ARG A 47 10.22 -8.17 10.32
C ARG A 47 10.23 -9.47 9.51
N HIS A 48 9.37 -9.59 8.48
CA HIS A 48 9.23 -10.82 7.69
C HIS A 48 10.20 -10.88 6.50
N PHE A 49 10.53 -9.73 5.90
CA PHE A 49 11.35 -9.60 4.70
C PHE A 49 12.48 -8.57 4.91
N PRO A 50 13.37 -8.76 5.91
CA PRO A 50 14.39 -7.77 6.25
C PRO A 50 15.39 -7.49 5.12
N ALA A 51 15.60 -8.45 4.20
CA ALA A 51 16.46 -8.28 3.04
C ALA A 51 15.80 -7.47 1.89
N GLU A 52 14.48 -7.26 1.95
CA GLU A 52 13.70 -6.59 0.90
C GLU A 52 13.28 -5.18 1.32
N VAL A 53 14.23 -4.43 1.89
CA VAL A 53 14.03 -3.04 2.28
C VAL A 53 15.04 -2.15 1.56
N ALA A 54 14.54 -1.34 0.64
CA ALA A 54 15.32 -0.26 0.04
C ALA A 54 15.40 0.93 1.01
N ARG A 55 16.57 1.56 1.08
CA ARG A 55 16.77 2.83 1.80
C ARG A 55 16.90 3.94 0.78
N GLY A 56 16.18 5.04 0.98
CA GLY A 56 16.34 6.22 0.14
C GLY A 56 17.78 6.73 0.21
N THR A 57 18.40 6.92 -0.95
CA THR A 57 19.62 7.72 -1.06
C THR A 57 19.20 9.19 -1.09
N PHE A 58 19.73 9.99 -0.18
CA PHE A 58 19.54 11.44 -0.16
C PHE A 58 20.19 12.11 -1.37
#